data_AF-A0A7J8XTG1-F1
#
_entry.id   AF-A0A7J8XTG1-F1
#
_cell.length_a   1.000
_cell.length_b   1.000
_cell.length_c   1.000
_cell.angle_alpha   90.00
_cell.angle_beta   90.00
_cell.angle_gamma   90.00
#
_symmetry.space_group_name_H-M   'P 1'
#
loop_
_entity.id
_entity.type
_entity.pdbx_description
1 polymer ?
#
loop_
_entity_poly.entity_id
_entity_poly.type
_entity_poly.pdbx_seq_one_letter_code
_entity_poly.pdbx_strand_id
1 'polypeptide(L)'
;MVDLIMDVLRALSSPNLDIRRKTLDIVLELITPRNINEVVLTLKKEVMKTQSGELEKNGEYRQMLIQAIHSCAIKFPEVASTVVHLLMDFLGDSNVASAIDVVVFVREIIETNPKLRVSIITRLLDTFYQIRAARVCSCALWIIGEYCLSLSEVESGMATIKQCLGELPFYSVSEEGEATDASKKTPQANSITVSSRRPAVLADGTYATQSAASETAFSAPTVVQGSLASGNLRSLLLTGDFFLGAVIACTLTKLVLRLQEVQPSKVEVNKATTQALLIFVSMLQLGQSPVLPHPIDNDSNDRIVLCIRLLCDTGDGIRKIWLQSCRQSFVKMLSEKQLRETEELKAKAQVSHAQPDDLIDFYHLKSRK
;
A
#
# COMPACT_ATOMS: atom_id res chain seq x y z
N MET A 1 1.43 31.72 21.92
CA MET A 1 0.81 30.46 21.46
C MET A 1 1.86 29.47 20.93
N VAL A 2 2.86 29.93 20.16
CA VAL A 2 3.95 29.07 19.64
C VAL A 2 4.77 28.40 20.75
N ASP A 3 5.00 29.08 21.87
CA ASP A 3 5.75 28.53 23.02
C ASP A 3 4.97 27.47 23.83
N LEU A 4 3.65 27.34 23.60
CA LEU A 4 2.76 26.41 24.30
C LEU A 4 2.50 25.12 23.50
N ILE A 5 3.07 24.97 22.30
CA ILE A 5 2.83 23.80 21.43
C ILE A 5 3.19 22.49 22.13
N MET A 6 4.26 22.49 22.91
CA MET A 6 4.69 21.31 23.66
C MET A 6 3.71 20.95 24.78
N ASP A 7 3.04 21.93 25.38
CA ASP A 7 1.97 21.70 26.35
C ASP A 7 0.71 21.16 25.67
N VAL A 8 0.38 21.67 24.48
CA VAL A 8 -0.73 21.14 23.67
C VAL A 8 -0.47 19.69 23.27
N LEU A 9 0.76 19.33 22.89
CA LEU A 9 1.13 17.94 22.56
C LEU A 9 0.96 16.96 23.74
N ARG A 10 0.97 17.42 24.99
CA ARG A 10 0.66 16.56 26.15
C ARG A 10 -0.77 16.01 26.08
N ALA A 11 -1.69 16.72 25.43
CA ALA A 11 -3.07 16.28 25.25
C ALA A 11 -3.20 15.02 24.37
N LEU A 12 -2.15 14.62 23.62
CA LEU A 12 -2.11 13.35 22.90
C LEU A 12 -2.21 12.12 23.83
N SER A 13 -1.86 12.29 25.11
CA SER A 13 -2.03 11.24 26.14
C SER A 13 -3.50 10.97 26.49
N SER A 14 -4.44 11.81 26.05
CA SER A 14 -5.88 11.58 26.23
C SER A 14 -6.29 10.24 25.60
N PRO A 15 -7.21 9.46 26.21
CA PRO A 15 -7.72 8.23 25.61
C PRO A 15 -8.71 8.49 24.45
N ASN A 16 -9.20 9.72 24.29
CA ASN A 16 -10.21 10.07 23.29
C ASN A 16 -9.55 10.45 21.94
N LEU A 17 -9.96 9.77 20.86
CA LEU A 17 -9.44 9.98 19.50
C LEU A 17 -9.81 11.36 18.92
N ASP A 18 -10.98 11.91 19.24
CA ASP A 18 -11.39 13.24 18.75
C ASP A 18 -10.52 14.34 19.37
N ILE A 19 -10.18 14.20 20.65
CA ILE A 19 -9.26 15.11 21.34
C ILE A 19 -7.87 15.02 20.69
N ARG A 20 -7.39 13.81 20.41
CA ARG A 20 -6.10 13.60 19.72
C ARG A 20 -6.10 14.22 18.32
N ARG A 21 -7.16 14.00 17.53
CA ARG A 21 -7.32 14.59 16.19
C ARG A 21 -7.28 16.11 16.26
N LYS A 22 -8.10 16.72 17.12
CA LYS A 22 -8.15 18.18 17.23
C LYS A 22 -6.83 18.76 17.76
N THR A 23 -6.15 18.04 18.64
CA THR A 23 -4.81 18.40 19.12
C THR A 23 -3.81 18.41 17.97
N LEU A 24 -3.79 17.37 17.13
CA LEU A 24 -2.91 17.31 15.95
C LEU A 24 -3.23 18.44 14.95
N ASP A 25 -4.51 18.72 14.68
CA ASP A 25 -4.91 19.81 13.79
C ASP A 25 -4.38 21.17 14.27
N ILE A 26 -4.54 21.48 15.57
CA ILE A 26 -4.04 22.72 16.17
C ILE A 26 -2.51 22.76 16.10
N VAL A 27 -1.84 21.65 16.41
CA VAL A 27 -0.37 21.59 16.32
C VAL A 27 0.09 21.86 14.89
N LEU A 28 -0.52 21.22 13.88
CA LEU A 28 -0.14 21.38 12.46
C LEU A 28 -0.33 22.80 11.92
N GLU A 29 -1.19 23.61 12.53
CA GLU A 29 -1.37 25.05 12.23
C GLU A 29 -0.30 25.93 12.89
N LEU A 30 0.20 25.54 14.06
CA LEU A 30 1.16 26.32 14.87
C LEU A 30 2.63 25.98 14.62
N ILE A 31 2.92 25.00 13.77
CA ILE A 31 4.29 24.61 13.45
C ILE A 31 5.04 25.74 12.74
N THR A 32 6.29 25.95 13.16
CA THR A 32 7.23 26.90 12.59
C THR A 32 8.61 26.24 12.43
N PRO A 33 9.52 26.80 11.61
CA PRO A 33 10.89 26.30 11.49
C PRO A 33 11.65 26.19 12.83
N ARG A 34 11.23 26.96 13.85
CA ARG A 34 11.87 26.97 15.18
C ARG A 34 11.47 25.77 16.05
N ASN A 35 10.24 25.28 15.93
CA ASN A 35 9.69 24.24 16.80
C ASN A 35 9.57 22.87 16.13
N ILE A 36 9.68 22.79 14.79
CA ILE A 36 9.40 21.58 14.03
C ILE A 36 10.22 20.36 14.49
N ASN A 37 11.49 20.55 14.83
CA ASN A 37 12.37 19.47 15.25
C ASN A 37 11.85 18.78 16.53
N GLU A 38 11.35 19.56 17.49
CA GLU A 38 10.84 19.05 18.75
C GLU A 38 9.47 18.40 18.59
N VAL A 39 8.59 19.01 17.77
CA VAL A 39 7.28 18.46 17.42
C VAL A 39 7.42 17.11 16.74
N VAL A 40 8.25 17.01 15.70
CA VAL A 40 8.44 15.75 14.97
C VAL A 40 9.11 14.70 15.83
N LEU A 41 10.06 15.08 16.69
CA LEU A 41 10.66 14.14 17.65
C LEU A 41 9.61 13.56 18.62
N THR A 42 8.64 14.38 19.05
CA THR A 42 7.54 13.95 19.91
C THR A 42 6.60 13.02 19.18
N LEU A 43 6.17 13.37 17.96
CA LEU A 43 5.34 12.52 17.11
C LEU A 43 6.03 11.18 16.79
N LYS A 44 7.34 11.21 16.53
CA LYS A 44 8.17 10.02 16.30
C LYS A 44 8.09 9.06 17.50
N LYS A 45 8.31 9.57 18.71
CA LYS A 45 8.22 8.77 19.95
C LYS A 45 6.82 8.18 20.11
N GLU A 46 5.80 8.96 19.80
CA GLU A 46 4.41 8.55 19.94
C GLU A 46 4.04 7.45 18.93
N VAL A 47 4.48 7.55 17.68
CA VAL A 47 4.33 6.50 16.67
C VAL A 47 5.02 5.21 17.11
N MET A 48 6.23 5.29 17.65
CA MET A 48 6.96 4.11 18.15
C MET A 48 6.22 3.40 19.30
N LYS A 49 5.53 4.13 20.18
CA LYS A 49 4.67 3.50 21.22
C LYS A 49 3.52 2.70 20.63
N THR A 50 3.04 3.06 19.44
CA THR A 50 1.98 2.29 18.78
C THR A 50 2.48 0.95 18.24
N GLN A 51 3.79 0.71 18.19
CA GLN A 51 4.39 -0.53 17.68
C GLN A 51 4.41 -1.65 18.73
N SER A 52 4.42 -1.32 20.04
CA SER A 52 4.61 -2.28 21.14
C SER A 52 3.36 -3.06 21.59
N GLY A 53 2.30 -3.10 20.76
CA GLY A 53 1.33 -4.22 20.80
C GLY A 53 0.17 -4.19 21.80
N GLU A 54 -0.01 -3.20 22.68
CA GLU A 54 -1.08 -3.30 23.70
C GLU A 54 -2.48 -2.81 23.30
N LEU A 55 -2.69 -2.25 22.10
CA LEU A 55 -4.02 -1.77 21.71
C LEU A 55 -4.27 -1.99 20.22
N GLU A 56 -5.00 -3.04 19.88
CA GLU A 56 -5.64 -3.21 18.55
C GLU A 56 -6.51 -1.99 18.18
N LYS A 57 -6.92 -1.18 19.17
CA LYS A 57 -7.59 0.12 18.99
C LYS A 57 -6.68 1.30 18.57
N ASN A 58 -5.36 1.09 18.43
CA ASN A 58 -4.42 2.15 18.04
C ASN A 58 -4.19 2.27 16.53
N GLY A 59 -4.85 1.46 15.69
CA GLY A 59 -4.68 1.54 14.22
C GLY A 59 -5.04 2.93 13.65
N GLU A 60 -6.19 3.48 14.05
CA GLU A 60 -6.62 4.82 13.65
C GLU A 60 -5.73 5.92 14.24
N TYR A 61 -5.30 5.77 15.50
CA TYR A 61 -4.40 6.72 16.13
C TYR A 61 -3.04 6.77 15.42
N ARG A 62 -2.49 5.60 15.09
CA ARG A 62 -1.27 5.47 14.31
C ARG A 62 -1.41 6.13 12.96
N GLN A 63 -2.52 5.90 12.26
CA GLN A 63 -2.80 6.55 10.99
C GLN A 63 -2.79 8.09 11.12
N MET A 64 -3.46 8.64 12.13
CA MET A 64 -3.47 10.09 12.39
C MET A 64 -2.06 10.64 12.67
N LEU A 65 -1.24 9.92 13.43
CA LEU A 65 0.15 10.31 13.68
C LEU A 65 1.01 10.27 12.40
N ILE A 66 0.84 9.25 11.56
CA ILE A 66 1.55 9.13 10.27
C ILE A 66 1.17 10.30 9.36
N GLN A 67 -0.11 10.63 9.25
CA GLN A 67 -0.60 11.77 8.46
C GLN A 67 -0.07 13.11 8.97
N ALA A 68 0.02 13.28 10.30
CA ALA A 68 0.61 14.46 10.89
C ALA A 68 2.11 14.57 10.57
N ILE A 69 2.87 13.47 10.70
CA ILE A 69 4.30 13.45 10.34
C ILE A 69 4.50 13.69 8.84
N HIS A 70 3.66 13.13 7.98
CA HIS A 70 3.68 13.38 6.53
C HIS A 70 3.49 14.87 6.25
N SER A 71 2.48 15.50 6.84
CA SER A 71 2.21 16.93 6.71
C SER A 71 3.40 17.78 7.16
N CYS A 72 4.03 17.42 8.28
CA CYS A 72 5.24 18.05 8.78
C CYS A 72 6.41 17.95 7.79
N ALA A 73 6.65 16.76 7.24
CA ALA A 73 7.78 16.48 6.35
C ALA A 73 7.62 17.08 4.95
N ILE A 74 6.39 17.30 4.46
CA ILE A 74 6.16 18.08 3.23
C ILE A 74 6.43 19.56 3.48
N LYS A 75 5.88 20.13 4.56
CA LYS A 75 6.05 21.56 4.88
C LYS A 75 7.50 21.91 5.19
N PHE A 76 8.24 20.99 5.82
CA PHE A 76 9.63 21.16 6.27
C PHE A 76 10.49 19.98 5.77
N PRO A 77 10.97 20.02 4.52
CA PRO A 77 11.71 18.92 3.90
C PRO A 77 13.00 18.51 4.65
N GLU A 78 13.59 19.41 5.44
CA GLU A 78 14.76 19.11 6.27
C GLU A 78 14.51 17.98 7.28
N VAL A 79 13.28 17.88 7.79
CA VAL A 79 12.93 16.90 8.84
C VAL A 79 12.62 15.52 8.27
N ALA A 80 12.30 15.42 6.97
CA ALA A 80 11.95 14.16 6.31
C ALA A 80 13.01 13.05 6.52
N SER A 81 14.29 13.42 6.52
CA SER A 81 15.42 12.51 6.74
C SER A 81 15.36 11.76 8.08
N THR A 82 14.74 12.36 9.10
CA THR A 82 14.68 11.81 10.47
C THR A 82 13.53 10.83 10.69
N VAL A 83 12.52 10.87 9.82
CA VAL A 83 11.25 10.12 9.96
C VAL A 83 11.00 9.11 8.86
N VAL A 84 11.50 9.32 7.64
CA VAL A 84 11.14 8.48 6.49
C VAL A 84 11.43 7.00 6.71
N HIS A 85 12.62 6.67 7.22
CA HIS A 85 13.00 5.28 7.47
C HIS A 85 12.18 4.61 8.57
N LEU A 86 11.81 5.36 9.61
CA LEU A 86 10.93 4.83 10.66
C LEU A 86 9.53 4.56 10.09
N LEU A 87 9.00 5.47 9.28
CA LEU A 87 7.67 5.29 8.69
C LEU A 87 7.62 4.11 7.73
N MET A 88 8.70 3.83 7.01
CA MET A 88 8.80 2.67 6.12
C MET A 88 8.65 1.33 6.83
N ASP A 89 8.90 1.24 8.13
CA ASP A 89 8.68 0.01 8.92
C ASP A 89 7.18 -0.33 9.04
N PHE A 90 6.30 0.65 8.80
CA PHE A 90 4.85 0.48 8.80
C PHE A 90 4.28 0.12 7.41
N LEU A 91 5.11 -0.14 6.39
CA LEU A 91 4.65 -0.62 5.08
C LEU A 91 4.03 -2.03 5.15
N GLY A 92 4.46 -2.85 6.13
CA GLY A 92 3.91 -4.17 6.42
C GLY A 92 2.84 -4.18 7.51
N ASP A 93 2.32 -3.01 7.92
CA ASP A 93 1.34 -2.89 9.01
C ASP A 93 0.04 -3.64 8.67
N SER A 94 -0.63 -4.19 9.69
CA SER A 94 -1.93 -4.86 9.55
C SER A 94 -3.03 -3.87 9.18
N ASN A 95 -2.90 -2.61 9.63
CA ASN A 95 -3.78 -1.54 9.17
C ASN A 95 -3.39 -1.08 7.76
N VAL A 96 -4.17 -1.53 6.78
CA VAL A 96 -3.98 -1.18 5.36
C VAL A 96 -4.04 0.33 5.13
N ALA A 97 -4.88 1.06 5.86
CA ALA A 97 -4.99 2.52 5.69
C ALA A 97 -3.70 3.24 6.09
N SER A 98 -3.10 2.86 7.23
CA SER A 98 -1.79 3.36 7.65
C SER A 98 -0.70 3.04 6.62
N ALA A 99 -0.64 1.81 6.13
CA ALA A 99 0.37 1.40 5.15
C ALA A 99 0.22 2.14 3.80
N ILE A 100 -1.01 2.45 3.38
CA ILE A 100 -1.29 3.28 2.21
C ILE A 100 -0.76 4.71 2.41
N ASP A 101 -1.04 5.32 3.56
CA ASP A 101 -0.56 6.68 3.86
C ASP A 101 0.98 6.72 3.87
N VAL A 102 1.64 5.69 4.42
CA VAL A 102 3.11 5.57 4.40
C VAL A 102 3.65 5.46 2.98
N VAL A 103 3.10 4.61 2.11
CA VAL A 103 3.66 4.45 0.76
C VAL A 103 3.41 5.69 -0.11
N VAL A 104 2.28 6.38 0.07
CA VAL A 104 2.00 7.66 -0.59
C VAL A 104 2.97 8.74 -0.09
N PHE A 105 3.24 8.78 1.22
CA PHE A 105 4.25 9.66 1.81
C PHE A 105 5.64 9.42 1.21
N VAL A 106 6.09 8.16 1.16
CA VAL A 106 7.39 7.80 0.58
C VAL A 106 7.46 8.22 -0.90
N ARG A 107 6.37 8.02 -1.65
CA ARG A 107 6.24 8.43 -3.06
C ARG A 107 6.37 9.94 -3.26
N GLU A 108 5.91 10.75 -2.31
CA GLU A 108 6.01 12.21 -2.38
C GLU A 108 7.39 12.71 -1.92
N ILE A 109 7.97 12.10 -0.87
CA ILE A 109 9.30 12.46 -0.35
C ILE A 109 10.42 12.15 -1.33
N ILE A 110 10.33 11.04 -2.07
CA ILE A 110 11.38 10.68 -3.02
C ILE A 110 11.52 11.70 -4.17
N GLU A 111 10.43 12.38 -4.56
CA GLU A 111 10.47 13.45 -5.57
C GLU A 111 10.84 14.80 -4.96
N THR A 112 10.28 15.14 -3.80
CA THR A 112 10.52 16.44 -3.13
C THR A 112 11.90 16.56 -2.51
N ASN A 113 12.51 15.44 -2.06
CA ASN A 113 13.85 15.41 -1.48
C ASN A 113 14.75 14.38 -2.19
N PRO A 114 15.37 14.76 -3.33
CA PRO A 114 16.21 13.87 -4.13
C PRO A 114 17.41 13.27 -3.37
N LYS A 115 17.87 13.91 -2.30
CA LYS A 115 18.99 13.42 -1.47
C LYS A 115 18.65 12.11 -0.75
N LEU A 116 17.38 11.88 -0.46
CA LEU A 116 16.90 10.68 0.24
C LEU A 116 16.61 9.51 -0.72
N ARG A 117 16.60 9.75 -2.04
CA ARG A 117 16.20 8.75 -3.06
C ARG A 117 16.92 7.41 -2.90
N VAL A 118 18.25 7.42 -2.87
CA VAL A 118 19.06 6.20 -2.76
C VAL A 118 18.67 5.43 -1.50
N SER A 119 18.63 6.13 -0.36
CA SER A 119 18.32 5.53 0.94
C SER A 119 16.92 4.93 0.98
N ILE A 120 15.93 5.62 0.40
CA ILE A 120 14.54 5.16 0.31
C ILE A 120 14.46 3.91 -0.57
N ILE A 121 15.09 3.89 -1.73
CA ILE A 121 15.05 2.73 -2.63
C ILE A 121 15.70 1.51 -1.99
N THR A 122 16.89 1.66 -1.41
CA THR A 122 17.55 0.56 -0.71
C THR A 122 16.66 0.00 0.40
N ARG A 123 16.12 0.88 1.26
CA ARG A 123 15.23 0.43 2.35
C ARG A 123 13.96 -0.22 1.84
N LEU A 124 13.38 0.30 0.75
CA LEU A 124 12.13 -0.22 0.18
C LEU A 124 12.34 -1.62 -0.40
N LEU A 125 13.48 -1.87 -1.07
CA LEU A 125 13.85 -3.20 -1.55
C LEU A 125 14.07 -4.18 -0.39
N ASP A 126 14.74 -3.73 0.67
CA ASP A 126 15.00 -4.54 1.87
C ASP A 126 13.73 -4.91 2.63
N THR A 127 12.71 -4.06 2.67
CA THR A 127 11.46 -4.33 3.40
C THR A 127 10.30 -4.79 2.52
N PHE A 128 10.49 -4.89 1.20
CA PHE A 128 9.43 -5.17 0.24
C PHE A 128 8.67 -6.46 0.54
N TYR A 129 9.37 -7.52 1.00
CA TYR A 129 8.78 -8.82 1.32
C TYR A 129 7.77 -8.77 2.48
N GLN A 130 7.81 -7.73 3.31
CA GLN A 130 6.93 -7.57 4.48
C GLN A 130 5.54 -7.07 4.07
N ILE A 131 5.41 -6.47 2.89
CA ILE A 131 4.16 -5.86 2.43
C ILE A 131 3.17 -6.96 2.03
N ARG A 132 2.01 -6.98 2.67
CA ARG A 132 0.93 -7.96 2.39
C ARG A 132 -0.26 -7.37 1.64
N ALA A 133 -0.42 -6.04 1.61
CA ALA A 133 -1.55 -5.39 0.94
C ALA A 133 -1.22 -5.09 -0.54
N ALA A 134 -2.01 -5.63 -1.48
CA ALA A 134 -1.79 -5.45 -2.91
C ALA A 134 -1.75 -3.99 -3.39
N ARG A 135 -2.59 -3.12 -2.81
CA ARG A 135 -2.56 -1.68 -3.09
C ARG A 135 -1.23 -1.02 -2.71
N VAL A 136 -0.67 -1.43 -1.56
CA VAL A 136 0.62 -0.92 -1.07
C VAL A 136 1.76 -1.47 -1.93
N CYS A 137 1.72 -2.77 -2.25
CA CYS A 137 2.65 -3.40 -3.21
C CYS A 137 2.64 -2.67 -4.56
N SER A 138 1.46 -2.33 -5.09
CA SER A 138 1.33 -1.63 -6.37
C SER A 138 2.03 -0.27 -6.37
N CYS A 139 1.85 0.50 -5.29
CA CYS A 139 2.52 1.80 -5.15
C CYS A 139 4.04 1.63 -4.93
N ALA A 140 4.47 0.67 -4.13
CA ALA A 140 5.88 0.38 -3.90
C ALA A 140 6.58 -0.07 -5.19
N LEU A 141 5.96 -0.95 -5.98
CA LEU A 141 6.44 -1.39 -7.29
C LEU A 141 6.56 -0.20 -8.26
N TRP A 142 5.60 0.73 -8.25
CA TRP A 142 5.68 1.95 -9.05
C TRP A 142 6.90 2.80 -8.66
N ILE A 143 7.17 2.97 -7.36
CA ILE A 143 8.36 3.70 -6.87
C ILE A 143 9.65 3.01 -7.36
N ILE A 144 9.74 1.69 -7.20
CA ILE A 144 10.91 0.90 -7.67
C ILE A 144 11.10 1.09 -9.18
N GLY A 145 10.03 0.95 -9.97
CA GLY A 145 10.11 1.07 -11.44
C GLY A 145 10.47 2.46 -11.95
N GLU A 146 10.17 3.52 -11.19
CA GLU A 146 10.43 4.91 -11.61
C GLU A 146 11.76 5.46 -11.08
N TYR A 147 12.18 5.06 -9.89
CA TYR A 147 13.32 5.65 -9.18
C TYR A 147 14.55 4.75 -9.04
N CYS A 148 14.52 3.51 -9.53
CA CYS A 148 15.76 2.74 -9.78
C CYS A 148 16.45 3.30 -11.03
N LEU A 149 17.59 3.96 -10.84
CA LEU A 149 18.30 4.69 -11.91
C LEU A 149 19.71 4.15 -12.18
N SER A 150 20.36 3.56 -11.19
CA SER A 150 21.69 2.95 -11.37
C SER A 150 21.60 1.48 -11.76
N LEU A 151 22.66 0.94 -12.37
CA LEU A 151 22.73 -0.47 -12.77
C LEU A 151 22.41 -1.39 -11.59
N SER A 152 23.10 -1.18 -10.45
CA SER A 152 22.94 -1.97 -9.24
C SER A 152 21.53 -1.90 -8.67
N GLU A 153 20.89 -0.73 -8.69
CA GLU A 153 19.50 -0.57 -8.23
C GLU A 153 18.50 -1.28 -9.13
N VAL A 154 18.70 -1.23 -10.46
CA VAL A 154 17.83 -1.91 -11.42
C VAL A 154 17.96 -3.43 -11.28
N GLU A 155 19.18 -3.96 -11.20
CA GLU A 155 19.43 -5.38 -10.97
C GLU A 155 18.86 -5.87 -9.64
N SER A 156 19.07 -5.10 -8.56
CA SER A 156 18.51 -5.40 -7.25
C SER A 156 16.98 -5.39 -7.28
N GLY A 157 16.37 -4.37 -7.90
CA GLY A 157 14.91 -4.28 -8.06
C GLY A 157 14.31 -5.47 -8.82
N MET A 158 14.95 -5.88 -9.92
CA MET A 158 14.53 -7.07 -10.67
C MET A 158 14.69 -8.35 -9.86
N ALA A 159 15.78 -8.48 -9.11
CA ALA A 159 16.04 -9.63 -8.25
C ALA A 159 15.02 -9.73 -7.10
N THR A 160 14.72 -8.63 -6.42
CA THR A 160 13.71 -8.57 -5.35
C THR A 160 12.33 -8.96 -5.86
N ILE A 161 11.89 -8.43 -7.00
CA ILE A 161 10.59 -8.79 -7.59
C ILE A 161 10.56 -10.29 -7.91
N LYS A 162 11.62 -10.83 -8.52
CA LYS A 162 11.72 -12.26 -8.82
C LYS A 162 11.67 -13.12 -7.56
N GLN A 163 12.43 -12.77 -6.53
CA GLN A 163 12.42 -13.47 -5.25
C GLN A 163 11.02 -13.47 -4.61
N CYS A 164 10.31 -12.35 -4.70
CA CYS A 164 8.95 -12.21 -4.16
C CYS A 164 7.87 -12.94 -4.98
N LEU A 165 8.13 -13.26 -6.25
CA LEU A 165 7.29 -14.14 -7.07
C LEU A 165 7.57 -15.62 -6.81
N GLY A 166 8.78 -15.95 -6.36
CA GLY A 166 9.23 -17.31 -6.13
C GLY A 166 9.59 -18.04 -7.43
N GLU A 167 9.60 -19.37 -7.37
CA GLU A 167 9.93 -20.20 -8.53
C GLU A 167 8.80 -20.21 -9.57
N LEU A 168 9.20 -20.15 -10.84
CA LEU A 168 8.33 -20.31 -12.00
C LEU A 168 8.39 -21.78 -12.46
N PRO A 169 7.30 -22.34 -13.00
CA PRO A 169 6.02 -21.69 -13.27
C PRO A 169 5.16 -21.50 -12.01
N PHE A 170 4.23 -20.54 -12.03
CA PHE A 170 3.28 -20.35 -10.92
C PHE A 170 2.36 -21.55 -10.70
N TYR A 171 2.20 -22.36 -11.75
CA TYR A 171 1.39 -23.55 -11.81
C TYR A 171 2.09 -24.62 -12.67
N SER A 172 2.11 -25.86 -12.21
CA SER A 172 2.51 -27.02 -13.01
C SER A 172 1.26 -27.78 -13.46
N VAL A 173 1.12 -27.99 -14.77
CA VAL A 173 0.04 -28.77 -15.41
C VAL A 173 -0.08 -30.21 -14.88
N SER A 174 0.90 -30.71 -14.11
CA SER A 174 0.83 -32.01 -13.43
C SER A 174 -0.29 -32.12 -12.38
N GLU A 175 -0.85 -31.01 -11.89
CA GLU A 175 -1.99 -31.06 -10.97
C GLU A 175 -3.35 -31.25 -11.66
N GLU A 176 -3.42 -31.15 -12.99
CA GLU A 176 -4.61 -31.50 -13.79
C GLU A 176 -4.74 -33.03 -14.01
N GLY A 177 -3.71 -33.83 -13.65
CA GLY A 177 -3.61 -35.25 -14.03
C GLY A 177 -3.80 -36.32 -12.94
N GLU A 178 -3.90 -35.96 -11.64
CA GLU A 178 -4.00 -36.94 -10.54
C GLU A 178 -5.28 -36.85 -9.70
N ALA A 179 -6.32 -36.15 -10.18
CA ALA A 179 -7.61 -36.06 -9.48
C ALA A 179 -8.78 -36.75 -10.18
N THR A 180 -8.55 -37.47 -11.28
CA THR A 180 -9.60 -38.26 -11.96
C THR A 180 -9.09 -39.64 -12.42
N ASP A 181 -9.68 -40.68 -11.80
CA ASP A 181 -9.51 -42.13 -12.00
C ASP A 181 -8.22 -42.78 -11.42
N ALA A 182 -8.24 -43.72 -10.46
CA ALA A 182 -9.30 -44.59 -9.99
C ALA A 182 -9.01 -45.21 -8.60
N SER A 183 -9.97 -45.11 -7.68
CA SER A 183 -10.36 -46.18 -6.75
C SER A 183 -11.76 -45.92 -6.17
N LYS A 184 -12.75 -46.33 -6.95
CA LYS A 184 -14.12 -46.74 -6.62
C LYS A 184 -14.62 -46.53 -5.18
N LYS A 185 -15.56 -45.60 -5.00
CA LYS A 185 -16.83 -45.85 -4.25
C LYS A 185 -18.01 -45.23 -4.99
N THR A 186 -19.10 -45.98 -5.01
CA THR A 186 -20.36 -45.87 -5.76
C THR A 186 -21.10 -44.53 -5.70
N PRO A 187 -21.92 -44.19 -6.73
CA PRO A 187 -22.64 -42.93 -6.82
C PRO A 187 -23.93 -42.96 -5.99
N GLN A 188 -24.17 -41.91 -5.19
CA GLN A 188 -25.52 -41.57 -4.74
C GLN A 188 -25.84 -40.12 -5.08
N ALA A 189 -27.02 -39.95 -5.65
CA ALA A 189 -27.52 -38.77 -6.33
C ALA A 189 -27.66 -37.56 -5.40
N ASN A 190 -27.21 -36.41 -5.91
CA ASN A 190 -27.53 -35.10 -5.35
C ASN A 190 -29.04 -34.84 -5.50
N SER A 191 -29.78 -35.09 -4.43
CA SER A 191 -31.08 -34.47 -4.21
C SER A 191 -30.86 -33.11 -3.54
N ILE A 192 -31.29 -32.05 -4.22
CA ILE A 192 -31.40 -30.71 -3.66
C ILE A 192 -32.48 -30.78 -2.57
N THR A 193 -32.10 -30.82 -1.29
CA THR A 193 -33.04 -30.67 -0.19
C THR A 193 -33.04 -29.21 0.27
N VAL A 194 -34.08 -28.50 -0.14
CA VAL A 194 -34.47 -27.21 0.41
C VAL A 194 -34.71 -27.40 1.91
N SER A 195 -33.83 -26.84 2.74
CA SER A 195 -33.95 -26.91 4.20
C SER A 195 -35.20 -26.13 4.65
N SER A 196 -36.27 -26.87 4.94
CA SER A 196 -37.53 -26.36 5.46
C SER A 196 -37.41 -26.06 6.96
N ARG A 197 -37.50 -24.77 7.35
CA ARG A 197 -37.72 -24.34 8.74
C ARG A 197 -39.09 -24.82 9.23
N ARG A 198 -39.14 -25.86 10.08
CA ARG A 198 -40.31 -26.17 10.90
C ARG A 198 -39.90 -26.35 12.38
N PRO A 199 -40.66 -25.80 13.34
CA PRO A 199 -40.41 -26.03 14.77
C PRO A 199 -40.62 -27.51 15.13
N ALA A 200 -39.73 -28.07 15.95
CA ALA A 200 -39.90 -29.41 16.49
C ALA A 200 -40.62 -29.31 17.85
N VAL A 201 -41.68 -30.11 18.03
CA VAL A 201 -42.45 -30.18 19.27
C VAL A 201 -41.88 -31.32 20.11
N LEU A 202 -41.48 -31.02 21.35
CA LEU A 202 -40.99 -32.03 22.29
C LEU A 202 -42.17 -32.80 22.91
N ALA A 203 -41.89 -33.94 23.53
CA ALA A 203 -42.91 -34.84 24.08
C ALA A 203 -43.79 -34.22 25.19
N ASP A 204 -43.42 -33.05 25.70
CA ASP A 204 -44.14 -32.25 26.69
C ASP A 204 -45.05 -31.17 26.07
N GLY A 205 -45.13 -31.08 24.74
CA GLY A 205 -45.98 -30.12 24.03
C GLY A 205 -45.38 -28.71 23.87
N THR A 206 -44.13 -28.50 24.27
CA THR A 206 -43.45 -27.21 24.10
C THR A 206 -42.81 -27.12 22.71
N TYR A 207 -43.04 -26.00 22.00
CA TYR A 207 -42.43 -25.72 20.69
C TYR A 207 -40.98 -25.28 20.86
N ALA A 208 -40.01 -26.05 20.34
CA ALA A 208 -38.59 -25.72 20.36
C ALA A 208 -38.10 -25.27 18.97
N THR A 209 -37.57 -24.05 18.89
CA THR A 209 -36.84 -23.55 17.71
C THR A 209 -35.38 -23.98 17.80
N GLN A 210 -34.95 -24.92 16.95
CA GLN A 210 -33.53 -25.23 16.76
C GLN A 210 -32.87 -24.12 15.93
N SER A 211 -32.10 -23.24 16.58
CA SER A 211 -31.12 -22.39 15.90
C SER A 211 -29.88 -23.22 15.61
N ALA A 212 -29.84 -23.84 14.43
CA ALA A 212 -28.58 -24.30 13.87
C ALA A 212 -27.79 -23.04 13.46
N ALA A 213 -26.96 -22.52 14.36
CA ALA A 213 -25.89 -21.62 13.97
C ALA A 213 -24.92 -22.46 13.13
N SER A 214 -25.10 -22.43 11.81
CA SER A 214 -24.01 -22.73 10.90
C SER A 214 -22.95 -21.69 11.18
N GLU A 215 -21.91 -22.06 11.93
CA GLU A 215 -20.63 -21.38 11.84
C GLU A 215 -20.19 -21.49 10.38
N THR A 216 -20.58 -20.52 9.55
CA THR A 216 -19.73 -20.09 8.44
C THR A 216 -18.47 -19.50 9.06
N ALA A 217 -17.64 -20.38 9.63
CA ALA A 217 -16.22 -20.18 9.66
C ALA A 217 -15.80 -20.15 8.18
N PHE A 218 -15.78 -18.94 7.61
CA PHE A 218 -14.77 -18.66 6.60
C PHE A 218 -13.47 -19.06 7.25
N SER A 219 -12.95 -20.23 6.89
CA SER A 219 -11.60 -20.61 7.23
C SER A 219 -10.74 -19.53 6.59
N ALA A 220 -10.34 -18.53 7.37
CA ALA A 220 -9.14 -17.78 7.07
C ALA A 220 -8.08 -18.84 6.77
N PRO A 221 -7.37 -18.79 5.64
CA PRO A 221 -6.34 -19.77 5.39
C PRO A 221 -5.39 -19.64 6.57
N THR A 222 -5.26 -20.73 7.33
CA THR A 222 -4.26 -20.88 8.37
C THR A 222 -2.92 -20.82 7.65
N VAL A 223 -2.42 -19.59 7.47
CA VAL A 223 -1.06 -19.34 7.05
C VAL A 223 -0.22 -19.87 8.19
N VAL A 224 0.35 -21.05 7.99
CA VAL A 224 1.43 -21.56 8.82
C VAL A 224 2.49 -20.47 8.85
N GLN A 225 2.62 -19.84 10.00
CA GLN A 225 3.64 -18.86 10.34
C GLN A 225 4.98 -19.61 10.35
N GLY A 226 5.55 -19.83 9.17
CA GLY A 226 6.66 -20.77 9.05
C GLY A 226 7.06 -21.12 7.61
N SER A 227 7.14 -20.15 6.71
CA SER A 227 8.09 -20.25 5.58
C SER A 227 8.38 -18.87 5.02
N LEU A 228 9.59 -18.38 5.32
CA LEU A 228 10.20 -17.19 4.71
C LEU A 228 10.42 -17.34 3.18
N ALA A 229 9.96 -18.43 2.56
CA ALA A 229 10.14 -18.75 1.15
C ALA A 229 8.87 -18.60 0.27
N SER A 230 7.68 -18.36 0.87
CA SER A 230 6.49 -18.01 0.06
C SER A 230 6.48 -16.49 -0.18
N GLY A 231 6.94 -16.08 -1.35
CA GLY A 231 7.02 -14.66 -1.71
C GLY A 231 5.66 -13.96 -1.60
N ASN A 232 5.64 -12.74 -1.05
CA ASN A 232 4.41 -11.97 -0.81
C ASN A 232 3.60 -11.73 -2.10
N LEU A 233 4.26 -11.44 -3.22
CA LEU A 233 3.60 -11.26 -4.52
C LEU A 233 2.97 -12.58 -4.99
N ARG A 234 3.64 -13.72 -4.79
CA ARG A 234 3.09 -15.03 -5.13
C ARG A 234 1.76 -15.28 -4.44
N SER A 235 1.69 -15.03 -3.12
CA SER A 235 0.44 -15.22 -2.37
C SER A 235 -0.70 -14.35 -2.89
N LEU A 236 -0.41 -13.11 -3.29
CA LEU A 236 -1.42 -12.17 -3.79
C LEU A 236 -1.92 -12.56 -5.20
N LEU A 237 -1.02 -13.01 -6.07
CA LEU A 237 -1.39 -13.50 -7.41
C LEU A 237 -2.20 -14.79 -7.34
N LEU A 238 -1.83 -15.73 -6.46
CA LEU A 238 -2.59 -16.96 -6.24
C LEU A 238 -3.94 -16.72 -5.54
N THR A 239 -4.15 -15.55 -4.94
CA THR A 239 -5.46 -15.13 -4.43
C THR A 239 -6.35 -14.55 -5.56
N GLY A 240 -5.80 -14.37 -6.77
CA GLY A 240 -6.52 -13.86 -7.93
C GLY A 240 -6.44 -12.35 -8.15
N ASP A 241 -5.50 -11.63 -7.51
CA ASP A 241 -5.28 -10.21 -7.79
C ASP A 241 -4.45 -10.02 -9.07
N PHE A 242 -5.13 -10.11 -10.22
CA PHE A 242 -4.49 -9.94 -11.53
C PHE A 242 -4.16 -8.48 -11.86
N PHE A 243 -4.83 -7.53 -11.22
CA PHE A 243 -4.46 -6.11 -11.32
C PHE A 243 -3.03 -5.90 -10.82
N LEU A 244 -2.67 -6.48 -9.67
CA LEU A 244 -1.29 -6.48 -9.18
C LEU A 244 -0.34 -7.17 -10.19
N GLY A 245 -0.78 -8.25 -10.85
CA GLY A 245 -0.04 -8.89 -11.93
C GLY A 245 0.29 -7.95 -13.09
N ALA A 246 -0.68 -7.16 -13.54
CA ALA A 246 -0.47 -6.13 -14.56
C ALA A 246 0.50 -5.03 -14.10
N VAL A 247 0.44 -4.62 -12.82
CA VAL A 247 1.41 -3.67 -12.24
C VAL A 247 2.82 -4.26 -12.23
N ILE A 248 2.98 -5.51 -11.82
CA ILE A 248 4.26 -6.22 -11.86
C ILE A 248 4.81 -6.25 -13.28
N ALA A 249 3.97 -6.57 -14.28
CA ALA A 249 4.38 -6.58 -15.68
C ALA A 249 4.85 -5.21 -16.18
N CYS A 250 4.11 -4.14 -15.85
CA CYS A 250 4.49 -2.77 -16.19
C CYS A 250 5.83 -2.38 -15.56
N THR A 251 6.05 -2.74 -14.30
CA THR A 251 7.27 -2.36 -13.57
C THR A 251 8.49 -3.13 -14.04
N LEU A 252 8.39 -4.44 -14.28
CA LEU A 252 9.46 -5.22 -14.90
C LEU A 252 9.79 -4.71 -16.30
N THR A 253 8.79 -4.34 -17.10
CA THR A 253 9.00 -3.73 -18.42
C THR A 253 9.80 -2.44 -18.30
N LYS A 254 9.42 -1.54 -17.38
CA LYS A 254 10.19 -0.31 -17.13
C LYS A 254 11.63 -0.58 -16.70
N LEU A 255 11.84 -1.53 -15.77
CA LEU A 255 13.19 -1.89 -15.31
C LEU A 255 14.05 -2.47 -16.44
N VAL A 256 13.48 -3.29 -17.32
CA VAL A 256 14.19 -3.80 -18.50
C VAL A 256 14.54 -2.68 -19.48
N LEU A 257 13.62 -1.75 -19.73
CA LEU A 257 13.89 -0.58 -20.59
C LEU A 257 14.96 0.33 -19.98
N ARG A 258 15.00 0.49 -18.65
CA ARG A 258 16.07 1.20 -17.93
C ARG A 258 17.39 0.46 -18.02
N LEU A 259 17.38 -0.86 -17.85
CA LEU A 259 18.58 -1.69 -18.00
C LEU A 259 19.19 -1.51 -19.39
N GLN A 260 18.38 -1.36 -20.44
CA GLN A 260 18.86 -1.05 -21.78
C GLN A 260 19.56 0.30 -21.91
N GLU A 261 19.21 1.31 -21.11
CA GLU A 261 19.89 2.62 -21.10
C GLU A 261 21.22 2.58 -20.33
N VAL A 262 21.28 1.77 -19.27
CA VAL A 262 22.41 1.77 -18.31
C VAL A 262 23.42 0.65 -18.58
N GLN A 263 22.97 -0.48 -19.14
CA GLN A 263 23.82 -1.66 -19.36
C GLN A 263 24.35 -1.71 -20.81
N PRO A 264 25.67 -1.59 -21.04
CA PRO A 264 26.26 -1.74 -22.38
C PRO A 264 26.14 -3.16 -22.98
N SER A 265 26.03 -4.20 -22.13
CA SER A 265 25.97 -5.59 -22.59
C SER A 265 24.56 -5.99 -23.06
N LYS A 266 24.41 -6.19 -24.38
CA LYS A 266 23.16 -6.69 -24.97
C LYS A 266 22.78 -8.09 -24.47
N VAL A 267 23.76 -8.91 -24.09
CA VAL A 267 23.50 -10.29 -23.62
C VAL A 267 22.72 -10.27 -22.31
N GLU A 268 23.09 -9.39 -21.40
CA GLU A 268 22.46 -9.29 -20.08
C GLU A 268 21.06 -8.68 -20.19
N VAL A 269 20.91 -7.66 -21.04
CA VAL A 269 19.60 -7.12 -21.40
C VAL A 269 18.69 -8.21 -21.97
N ASN A 270 19.17 -9.02 -22.91
CA ASN A 270 18.37 -10.08 -23.54
C ASN A 270 18.01 -11.19 -22.54
N LYS A 271 18.92 -11.50 -21.61
CA LYS A 271 18.66 -12.43 -20.51
C LYS A 271 17.55 -11.89 -19.60
N ALA A 272 17.64 -10.63 -19.19
CA ALA A 272 16.64 -9.95 -18.37
C ALA A 272 15.28 -9.86 -19.09
N THR A 273 15.29 -9.55 -20.38
CA THR A 273 14.08 -9.46 -21.23
C THR A 273 13.39 -10.83 -21.33
N THR A 274 14.15 -11.89 -21.63
CA THR A 274 13.61 -13.26 -21.70
C THR A 274 13.02 -13.70 -20.36
N GLN A 275 13.68 -13.35 -19.24
CA GLN A 275 13.17 -13.66 -17.90
C GLN A 275 11.87 -12.91 -17.59
N ALA A 276 11.76 -11.63 -17.95
CA ALA A 276 10.52 -10.86 -17.78
C ALA A 276 9.39 -11.45 -18.64
N LEU A 277 9.67 -11.80 -19.91
CA LEU A 277 8.70 -12.44 -20.80
C LEU A 277 8.20 -13.77 -20.24
N LEU A 278 9.09 -14.60 -19.66
CA LEU A 278 8.69 -15.85 -19.03
C LEU A 278 7.73 -15.62 -17.85
N ILE A 279 7.98 -14.59 -17.03
CA ILE A 279 7.08 -14.21 -15.94
C ILE A 279 5.71 -13.79 -16.51
N PHE A 280 5.68 -12.96 -17.55
CA PHE A 280 4.43 -12.45 -18.13
C PHE A 280 3.57 -13.58 -18.71
N VAL A 281 4.18 -14.49 -19.46
CA VAL A 281 3.49 -15.67 -20.02
C VAL A 281 3.00 -16.58 -18.89
N SER A 282 3.80 -16.79 -17.85
CA SER A 282 3.39 -17.60 -16.70
C SER A 282 2.20 -16.98 -15.95
N MET A 283 2.14 -15.64 -15.84
CA MET A 283 1.00 -14.93 -15.26
C MET A 283 -0.26 -15.04 -16.12
N LEU A 284 -0.13 -14.93 -17.44
CA LEU A 284 -1.26 -15.12 -18.36
C LEU A 284 -1.79 -16.56 -18.31
N GLN A 285 -0.89 -17.54 -18.26
CA GLN A 285 -1.27 -18.95 -18.13
C GLN A 285 -1.98 -19.23 -16.81
N LEU A 286 -1.50 -18.67 -15.70
CA LEU A 286 -2.18 -18.74 -14.40
C LEU A 286 -3.58 -18.10 -14.47
N GLY A 287 -3.72 -16.98 -15.17
CA GLY A 287 -4.99 -16.28 -15.33
C GLY A 287 -6.03 -16.97 -16.22
N GLN A 288 -5.58 -17.87 -17.09
CA GLN A 288 -6.43 -18.67 -17.98
C GLN A 288 -6.72 -20.06 -17.42
N SER A 289 -6.03 -20.50 -16.37
CA SER A 289 -6.21 -21.82 -15.79
C SER A 289 -7.49 -21.90 -14.95
N PRO A 290 -8.13 -23.08 -14.87
CA PRO A 290 -9.34 -23.28 -14.06
C PRO A 290 -9.06 -23.33 -12.54
N VAL A 291 -7.79 -23.18 -12.13
CA VAL A 291 -7.32 -23.32 -10.75
C VAL A 291 -7.81 -22.17 -9.86
N LEU A 292 -7.98 -20.99 -10.45
CA LEU A 292 -8.40 -19.79 -9.73
C LEU A 292 -9.91 -19.58 -9.84
N PRO A 293 -10.56 -19.08 -8.77
CA PRO A 293 -12.02 -18.91 -8.74
C PRO A 293 -12.53 -17.89 -9.77
N HIS A 294 -11.68 -16.95 -10.16
CA HIS A 294 -11.99 -15.93 -11.17
C HIS A 294 -10.88 -15.90 -12.23
N PRO A 295 -11.24 -15.90 -13.53
CA PRO A 295 -10.26 -15.74 -14.59
C PRO A 295 -9.69 -14.30 -14.59
N ILE A 296 -8.56 -14.13 -15.27
CA ILE A 296 -7.95 -12.81 -15.48
C ILE A 296 -8.93 -11.83 -16.12
N ASP A 297 -8.97 -10.61 -15.60
CA ASP A 297 -9.76 -9.54 -16.20
C ASP A 297 -9.13 -9.05 -17.52
N ASN A 298 -9.98 -8.59 -18.43
CA ASN A 298 -9.54 -8.18 -19.78
C ASN A 298 -8.53 -7.02 -19.74
N ASP A 299 -8.67 -6.06 -18.83
CA ASP A 299 -7.74 -4.92 -18.72
C ASP A 299 -6.34 -5.40 -18.28
N SER A 300 -6.27 -6.25 -17.25
CA SER A 300 -5.00 -6.84 -16.82
C SER A 300 -4.36 -7.71 -17.91
N ASN A 301 -5.16 -8.49 -18.64
CA ASN A 301 -4.68 -9.28 -19.77
C ASN A 301 -4.06 -8.39 -20.87
N ASP A 302 -4.82 -7.40 -21.34
CA ASP A 302 -4.38 -6.49 -22.40
C ASP A 302 -3.12 -5.71 -21.99
N ARG A 303 -3.02 -5.30 -20.72
CA ARG A 303 -1.82 -4.63 -20.19
C ARG A 303 -0.59 -5.53 -20.18
N ILE A 304 -0.73 -6.79 -19.77
CA ILE A 304 0.38 -7.75 -19.78
C ILE A 304 0.80 -8.04 -21.24
N VAL A 305 -0.16 -8.22 -22.14
CA VAL A 305 0.11 -8.41 -23.58
C VAL A 305 0.80 -7.20 -24.20
N LEU A 306 0.39 -5.97 -23.83
CA LEU A 306 1.06 -4.75 -24.26
C LEU A 306 2.52 -4.71 -23.79
N CYS A 307 2.79 -5.11 -22.54
CA CYS A 307 4.15 -5.22 -22.01
C CYS A 307 4.99 -6.23 -22.79
N ILE A 308 4.42 -7.38 -23.15
CA ILE A 308 5.09 -8.40 -23.99
C ILE A 308 5.45 -7.79 -25.36
N ARG A 309 4.48 -7.17 -26.05
CA ARG A 309 4.72 -6.56 -27.37
C ARG A 309 5.81 -5.50 -27.31
N LEU A 310 5.80 -4.67 -26.27
CA LEU A 310 6.78 -3.62 -26.08
C LEU A 310 8.20 -4.17 -25.89
N LEU A 311 8.37 -5.24 -25.12
CA LEU A 311 9.68 -5.88 -24.93
C LEU A 311 10.18 -6.59 -26.20
N CYS A 312 9.28 -7.10 -27.04
CA CYS A 312 9.64 -7.72 -28.31
C CYS A 312 9.96 -6.71 -29.43
N ASP A 313 9.29 -5.55 -29.43
CA ASP A 313 9.50 -4.47 -30.40
C ASP A 313 9.61 -3.11 -29.70
N THR A 314 10.85 -2.70 -29.40
CA THR A 314 11.11 -1.45 -28.67
C THR A 314 11.29 -0.29 -29.63
N GLY A 315 10.20 0.38 -29.98
CA GLY A 315 10.27 1.68 -30.64
C GLY A 315 10.83 2.77 -29.72
N ASP A 316 11.78 3.59 -30.22
CA ASP A 316 12.42 4.67 -29.43
C ASP A 316 11.42 5.71 -28.89
N GLY A 317 10.32 5.97 -29.62
CA GLY A 317 9.26 6.87 -29.16
C GLY A 317 8.50 6.33 -27.94
N ILE A 318 8.22 5.03 -27.92
CA ILE A 318 7.49 4.37 -26.83
C ILE A 318 8.36 4.33 -25.56
N ARG A 319 9.66 4.07 -25.73
CA ARG A 319 10.64 4.08 -24.63
C ARG A 319 10.62 5.40 -23.87
N LYS A 320 10.66 6.54 -24.58
CA LYS A 320 10.61 7.87 -23.95
C LYS A 320 9.32 8.08 -23.15
N ILE A 321 8.18 7.63 -23.67
CA ILE A 321 6.89 7.74 -22.98
C ILE A 321 6.93 6.98 -21.65
N TRP A 322 7.39 5.73 -21.68
CA TRP A 322 7.43 4.87 -20.50
C TRP A 322 8.44 5.31 -19.43
N LEU A 323 9.58 5.88 -19.86
CA LEU A 323 10.67 6.26 -18.95
C LEU A 323 10.64 7.73 -18.51
N GLN A 324 9.93 8.62 -19.21
CA GLN A 324 9.94 10.06 -18.90
C GLN A 324 8.53 10.60 -18.63
N SER A 325 7.55 10.29 -19.46
CA SER A 325 6.22 10.91 -19.37
C SER A 325 5.46 10.53 -18.09
N CYS A 326 5.66 9.30 -17.58
CA CYS A 326 5.06 8.88 -16.30
C CYS A 326 5.52 9.75 -15.12
N ARG A 327 6.83 9.95 -14.96
CA ARG A 327 7.38 10.80 -13.91
C ARG A 327 7.01 12.27 -14.11
N GLN A 328 7.10 12.79 -15.33
CA GLN A 328 6.71 14.17 -15.61
C GLN A 328 5.25 14.46 -15.22
N SER A 329 4.35 13.52 -15.50
CA SER A 329 2.94 13.63 -15.10
C SER A 329 2.78 13.65 -13.59
N PHE A 330 3.55 12.82 -12.88
CA PHE A 330 3.56 12.80 -11.41
C PHE A 330 4.11 14.10 -10.81
N VAL A 331 5.23 14.60 -11.34
CA VAL A 331 5.81 15.89 -10.93
C VAL A 331 4.82 17.02 -11.14
N LYS A 332 4.12 17.04 -12.28
CA LYS A 332 3.08 18.03 -12.57
C LYS A 332 1.94 17.94 -11.55
N MET A 333 1.42 16.74 -11.29
CA MET A 333 0.38 16.50 -10.28
C MET A 333 0.80 17.00 -8.88
N LEU A 334 2.05 16.75 -8.47
CA LEU A 334 2.58 17.25 -7.20
C LEU A 334 2.65 18.78 -7.17
N SER A 335 3.13 19.41 -8.24
CA SER A 335 3.18 20.87 -8.32
C SER A 335 1.80 21.52 -8.26
N GLU A 336 0.79 20.93 -8.91
CA GLU A 336 -0.59 21.40 -8.87
C GLU A 336 -1.25 21.18 -7.50
N LYS A 337 -0.90 20.08 -6.80
CA LYS A 337 -1.33 19.84 -5.42
C LYS A 337 -0.76 20.90 -4.48
N GLN A 338 0.55 21.16 -4.54
CA GLN A 338 1.20 22.17 -3.73
C GLN A 338 0.64 23.57 -3.98
N LEU A 339 0.37 23.92 -5.25
CA LEU A 339 -0.24 25.20 -5.60
C LEU A 339 -1.61 25.36 -4.91
N ARG A 340 -2.49 24.36 -5.03
CA ARG A 340 -3.81 24.38 -4.39
C ARG A 340 -3.72 24.51 -2.87
N GLU A 341 -2.83 23.75 -2.23
CA GLU A 341 -2.63 23.85 -0.78
C GLU A 341 -2.16 25.25 -0.36
N THR A 342 -1.27 25.89 -1.14
CA THR A 342 -0.85 27.26 -0.86
C THR A 342 -1.95 28.30 -1.06
N GLU A 343 -2.84 28.09 -2.03
CA GLU A 343 -4.00 28.95 -2.26
C GLU A 343 -5.02 28.82 -1.14
N GLU A 344 -5.29 27.60 -0.68
CA GLU A 344 -6.16 27.33 0.48
C GLU A 344 -5.61 27.96 1.76
N LEU A 345 -4.30 27.88 1.98
CA LEU A 345 -3.63 28.53 3.12
C LEU A 345 -3.76 30.06 3.05
N LYS A 346 -3.59 30.65 1.86
CA LYS A 346 -3.79 32.10 1.66
C LYS A 346 -5.24 32.51 1.91
N ALA A 347 -6.21 31.73 1.42
CA ALA A 347 -7.62 31.99 1.66
C ALA A 347 -7.97 31.93 3.15
N LYS A 348 -7.48 30.92 3.88
CA LYS A 348 -7.66 30.81 5.34
C LYS A 348 -7.02 31.97 6.09
N ALA A 349 -5.83 32.42 5.68
CA ALA A 349 -5.19 33.59 6.26
C ALA A 349 -6.00 34.87 6.04
N GLN A 350 -6.61 35.03 4.86
CA GLN A 350 -7.45 36.18 4.54
C GLN A 350 -8.76 36.21 5.37
N VAL A 351 -9.33 35.06 5.70
CA VAL A 351 -10.49 34.95 6.59
C VAL A 351 -10.12 35.23 8.07
N SER A 352 -8.88 34.97 8.47
CA SER A 352 -8.43 35.17 9.85
C SER A 352 -8.17 36.63 10.27
N HIS A 353 -8.22 37.58 9.32
CA HIS A 353 -8.21 39.00 9.64
C HIS A 353 -9.61 39.43 10.10
N ALA A 354 -9.88 39.31 11.41
CA ALA A 354 -11.02 40.00 12.02
C ALA A 354 -10.83 41.52 11.83
N GLN A 355 -11.87 42.20 11.35
CA GLN A 355 -11.81 43.66 11.23
C GLN A 355 -11.82 44.27 12.64
N PRO A 356 -11.18 45.44 12.86
CA PRO A 356 -11.21 46.11 14.17
C PRO A 356 -12.62 46.38 14.70
N ASP A 357 -13.60 46.45 13.80
CA ASP A 357 -15.02 46.71 14.08
C ASP A 357 -15.86 45.43 14.23
N ASP A 358 -15.26 44.23 14.13
CA ASP A 358 -15.98 42.98 14.38
C ASP A 358 -16.42 42.93 15.86
N LEU A 359 -17.73 43.01 16.07
CA LEU A 359 -18.34 42.99 17.39
C LEU A 359 -18.08 41.64 18.06
N ILE A 360 -17.45 41.66 19.24
CA ILE A 360 -17.29 40.47 20.07
C ILE A 360 -18.67 40.04 20.56
N ASP A 361 -19.09 38.82 20.22
CA ASP A 361 -20.36 38.25 20.70
C ASP A 361 -20.26 37.93 22.21
N PHE A 362 -20.70 38.87 23.04
CA PHE A 362 -20.68 38.77 24.51
C PHE A 362 -21.59 37.68 25.10
N TYR A 363 -22.31 36.92 24.27
CA TYR A 363 -23.25 35.90 24.72
C TYR A 363 -22.58 34.79 25.54
N HIS A 364 -21.29 34.49 25.28
CA HIS A 364 -20.51 33.50 26.03
C HIS A 364 -19.76 34.06 27.24
N LEU A 365 -19.70 35.38 27.41
CA LEU A 365 -19.00 36.05 28.53
C LEU A 365 -19.92 36.44 29.69
N LYS A 366 -21.24 36.25 29.57
CA LYS A 366 -22.13 36.36 30.72
C LYS A 366 -21.92 35.16 31.64
N SER A 367 -21.10 35.35 32.68
CA SER A 367 -21.06 34.45 33.82
C SER A 367 -22.50 34.19 34.28
N ARG A 368 -22.89 32.92 34.34
CA ARG A 368 -24.06 32.49 35.12
C ARG A 368 -23.83 32.99 36.54
N LYS A 369 -24.54 34.06 36.92
CA LYS A 369 -24.74 34.42 38.32
C LYS A 369 -25.67 33.42 38.97
#